data_AF-A0AAX2J8B9-F1
#
_entry.id   AF-A0AAX2J8B9-F1
#
_cell.length_a   1.000
_cell.length_b   1.000
_cell.length_c   1.000
_cell.angle_alpha   90.00
_cell.angle_beta   90.00
_cell.angle_gamma   90.00
#
_symmetry.space_group_name_H-M   'P 1'
#
loop_
_entity.id
_entity.type
_entity.pdbx_description
1 polymer ?
#
loop_
_entity_poly.entity_id
_entity_poly.type
_entity_poly.pdbx_seq_one_letter_code
_entity_poly.pdbx_strand_id
1 'polypeptide(L)'
;MLINRKEKLIIGSSVCIIGLGILLYVSKEKIMEKLSNSPSLVMTYKESQSKKLKKEIEKKINDKNFNSIMNRLSMEKLEILKESLEFPEVVDALNTKDNSKYNSDRYFSPDVTQEEAVKIANISKGFGEIEVLSVEFKNYLSEKYPNFNYNEINKNENKIPDVLKIKDKVLKLFPDKEIADIIKTLNGEQLNKINNIIAGNAEVVSLMEFKEEDINNFKKYEEDFFNSRLILDDMKKAVATSKGIDEITLVSPKLKEIVDQHLKNIDYKKMSSFGEFYLLDKNSDIELEKQYREKYYTFETPFIKLNPYGRTPLSAIVKIENEAVGKDITITIEGKENSPDYTYKTKVKANGEIPIIGLYPKAVNKVSLKMNNNGMLKTKNIVIETSLIDDSLPAVVIEKKVDGSIEHGMNLVSFNTKDESLPFIFDSNANIRYLLIVSPVIKKSLLDRNERGNWEAVDDNLIFEFDILGKIVNIQDNNRIKLDENWKNGVLFRNNQYLPKKNNILIVYGFSDKAYPSGVFSEIGKDSGNELFKARLYYDKNSFEDNSILSGKRIELFQE
;
A
#
# COMPACT_ATOMS: atom_id res chain seq x y z
N MET A 1 -70.60 -11.51 -95.76
CA MET A 1 -70.72 -12.60 -94.77
C MET A 1 -71.65 -12.11 -93.67
N LEU A 2 -72.88 -12.63 -93.58
CA LEU A 2 -73.87 -12.21 -92.59
C LEU A 2 -73.55 -12.87 -91.23
N ILE A 3 -73.01 -12.08 -90.29
CA ILE A 3 -72.66 -12.51 -88.93
C ILE A 3 -73.92 -12.97 -88.18
N ASN A 4 -73.91 -14.18 -87.60
CA ASN A 4 -75.04 -14.78 -86.91
C ASN A 4 -75.28 -14.11 -85.54
N ARG A 5 -76.54 -14.11 -85.05
CA ARG A 5 -76.95 -13.51 -83.76
C ARG A 5 -76.07 -13.93 -82.57
N LYS A 6 -75.60 -15.19 -82.55
CA LYS A 6 -74.71 -15.69 -81.48
C LYS A 6 -73.34 -15.01 -81.47
N GLU A 7 -72.77 -14.75 -82.63
CA GLU A 7 -71.46 -14.08 -82.76
C GLU A 7 -71.53 -12.61 -82.33
N LYS A 8 -72.63 -11.91 -82.64
CA LYS A 8 -72.86 -10.54 -82.14
C LYS A 8 -72.91 -10.44 -80.62
N LEU A 9 -73.48 -11.46 -79.95
CA LEU A 9 -73.63 -11.48 -78.50
C LEU A 9 -72.29 -11.77 -77.81
N ILE A 10 -71.47 -12.66 -78.37
CA ILE A 10 -70.11 -12.94 -77.90
C ILE A 10 -69.22 -11.71 -78.08
N ILE A 11 -69.27 -11.05 -79.24
CA ILE A 11 -68.51 -9.82 -79.50
C ILE A 11 -68.95 -8.70 -78.55
N GLY A 12 -70.25 -8.54 -78.31
CA GLY A 12 -70.77 -7.55 -77.35
C GLY A 12 -70.28 -7.78 -75.92
N SER A 13 -70.30 -9.03 -75.44
CA SER A 13 -69.79 -9.40 -74.12
C SER A 13 -68.29 -9.19 -74.00
N SER A 14 -67.51 -9.57 -75.02
CA SER A 14 -66.05 -9.36 -75.05
C SER A 14 -65.70 -7.88 -75.05
N VAL A 15 -66.41 -7.05 -75.82
CA VAL A 15 -66.23 -5.59 -75.82
C VAL A 15 -66.61 -4.98 -74.47
N CYS A 16 -67.64 -5.49 -73.80
CA CYS A 16 -68.00 -5.04 -72.45
C CYS A 16 -66.92 -5.40 -71.41
N ILE A 17 -66.34 -6.61 -71.46
CA ILE A 17 -65.26 -7.03 -70.55
C ILE A 17 -63.99 -6.21 -70.78
N ILE A 18 -63.63 -5.98 -72.06
CA ILE A 18 -62.48 -5.14 -72.42
C ILE A 18 -62.72 -3.69 -71.99
N GLY A 19 -63.94 -3.18 -72.21
CA GLY A 19 -64.36 -1.85 -71.74
C GLY A 19 -64.28 -1.71 -70.22
N LEU A 20 -64.77 -2.69 -69.47
CA LEU A 20 -64.65 -2.75 -68.01
C LEU A 20 -63.19 -2.80 -67.56
N GLY A 21 -62.34 -3.58 -68.24
CA GLY A 21 -60.91 -3.68 -67.95
C GLY A 21 -60.17 -2.36 -68.18
N ILE A 22 -60.44 -1.68 -69.30
CA ILE A 22 -59.88 -0.36 -69.61
C ILE A 22 -60.38 0.67 -68.60
N LEU A 23 -61.66 0.63 -68.23
CA LEU A 23 -62.25 1.57 -67.27
C LEU A 23 -61.67 1.38 -65.86
N LEU A 24 -61.44 0.13 -65.42
CA LEU A 24 -60.75 -0.18 -64.17
C LEU A 24 -59.27 0.24 -64.19
N TYR A 25 -58.60 0.12 -65.34
CA TYR A 25 -57.20 0.53 -65.50
C TYR A 25 -57.04 2.06 -65.48
N VAL A 26 -57.89 2.78 -66.22
CA VAL A 26 -57.87 4.26 -66.30
C VAL A 26 -58.29 4.91 -64.98
N SER A 27 -59.18 4.27 -64.23
CA SER A 27 -59.64 4.77 -62.92
C SER A 27 -58.85 4.20 -61.73
N LYS A 28 -57.79 3.41 -61.97
CA LYS A 28 -57.03 2.69 -60.94
C LYS A 28 -56.55 3.60 -59.81
N GLU A 29 -56.00 4.77 -60.12
CA GLU A 29 -55.47 5.70 -59.10
C GLU A 29 -56.60 6.31 -58.26
N LYS A 30 -57.70 6.75 -58.88
CA LYS A 30 -58.89 7.26 -58.17
C LYS A 30 -59.59 6.18 -57.34
N ILE A 31 -59.60 4.95 -57.83
CA ILE A 31 -60.12 3.79 -57.10
C ILE A 31 -59.21 3.48 -55.91
N MET A 32 -57.88 3.45 -56.10
CA MET A 32 -56.91 3.26 -55.01
C MET A 32 -56.99 4.36 -53.95
N GLU A 33 -57.16 5.62 -54.33
CA GLU A 33 -57.31 6.76 -53.42
C GLU A 33 -58.63 6.72 -52.63
N LYS A 34 -59.73 6.30 -53.25
CA LYS A 34 -61.01 6.07 -52.55
C LYS A 34 -61.00 4.83 -51.66
N LEU A 35 -60.30 3.76 -52.08
CA LEU A 35 -60.12 2.54 -51.29
C LEU A 35 -59.22 2.78 -50.07
N SER A 36 -58.15 3.58 -50.21
CA SER A 36 -57.26 3.94 -49.09
C SER A 36 -57.94 4.83 -48.06
N ASN A 37 -58.91 5.64 -48.47
CA ASN A 37 -59.67 6.56 -47.61
C ASN A 37 -60.99 5.96 -47.09
N SER A 38 -61.29 4.68 -47.36
CA SER A 38 -62.50 4.02 -46.88
C SER A 38 -62.32 3.50 -45.44
N PRO A 39 -63.14 3.95 -44.47
CA PRO A 39 -63.00 3.52 -43.07
C PRO A 39 -63.13 2.00 -42.87
N SER A 40 -64.01 1.32 -43.62
CA SER A 40 -64.26 -0.12 -43.46
C SER A 40 -63.09 -0.97 -43.97
N LEU A 41 -62.50 -0.65 -45.13
CA LEU A 41 -61.34 -1.36 -45.66
C LEU A 41 -60.07 -1.15 -44.84
N VAL A 42 -59.87 0.06 -44.31
CA VAL A 42 -58.77 0.32 -43.36
C VAL A 42 -58.96 -0.52 -42.10
N MET A 43 -60.19 -0.61 -41.57
CA MET A 43 -60.49 -1.47 -40.41
C MET A 43 -60.25 -2.96 -40.70
N THR A 44 -60.74 -3.48 -41.83
CA THR A 44 -60.53 -4.89 -42.22
C THR A 44 -59.05 -5.21 -42.47
N TYR A 45 -58.30 -4.29 -43.08
CA TYR A 45 -56.86 -4.40 -43.27
C TYR A 45 -56.12 -4.43 -41.92
N LYS A 46 -56.44 -3.50 -41.01
CA LYS A 46 -55.86 -3.44 -39.67
C LYS A 46 -56.14 -4.71 -38.86
N GLU A 47 -57.35 -5.24 -38.93
CA GLU A 47 -57.72 -6.50 -38.27
C GLU A 47 -56.94 -7.71 -38.83
N SER A 48 -56.78 -7.79 -40.16
CA SER A 48 -56.02 -8.86 -40.80
C SER A 48 -54.53 -8.80 -40.42
N GLN A 49 -53.93 -7.63 -40.44
CA GLN A 49 -52.52 -7.45 -40.05
C GLN A 49 -52.31 -7.67 -38.55
N SER A 50 -53.22 -7.18 -37.70
CA SER A 50 -53.19 -7.46 -36.27
C SER A 50 -53.21 -8.96 -35.98
N LYS A 51 -54.09 -9.73 -36.65
CA LYS A 51 -54.12 -11.20 -36.52
C LYS A 51 -52.81 -11.86 -36.97
N LYS A 52 -52.17 -11.34 -38.01
CA LYS A 52 -50.88 -11.85 -38.49
C LYS A 52 -49.77 -11.60 -37.46
N LEU A 53 -49.66 -10.37 -36.95
CA LEU A 53 -48.69 -9.99 -35.92
C LEU A 53 -48.87 -10.79 -34.63
N LYS A 54 -50.11 -10.94 -34.15
CA LYS A 54 -50.43 -11.78 -32.98
C LYS A 54 -49.92 -13.21 -33.15
N LYS A 55 -50.22 -13.85 -34.28
CA LYS A 55 -49.74 -15.21 -34.59
C LYS A 55 -48.22 -15.31 -34.67
N GLU A 56 -47.54 -14.27 -35.15
CA GLU A 56 -46.07 -14.23 -35.19
C GLU A 56 -45.48 -14.14 -33.78
N ILE A 57 -46.07 -13.34 -32.89
CA ILE A 57 -45.63 -13.19 -31.50
C ILE A 57 -45.95 -14.46 -30.69
N GLU A 58 -47.13 -15.05 -30.85
CA GLU A 58 -47.54 -16.30 -30.18
C GLU A 58 -46.63 -17.49 -30.52
N LYS A 59 -45.98 -17.48 -31.69
CA LYS A 59 -44.98 -18.49 -32.05
C LYS A 59 -43.67 -18.32 -31.27
N LYS A 60 -43.36 -17.11 -30.84
CA LYS A 60 -42.14 -16.78 -30.09
C LYS A 60 -42.37 -16.88 -28.59
N ILE A 61 -43.56 -16.53 -28.08
CA ILE A 61 -43.84 -16.43 -26.63
C ILE A 61 -44.86 -17.48 -26.19
N ASN A 62 -44.43 -18.36 -25.29
CA ASN A 62 -45.18 -19.49 -24.75
C ASN A 62 -45.87 -19.18 -23.41
N ASP A 63 -45.86 -17.92 -22.96
CA ASP A 63 -46.48 -17.48 -21.71
C ASP A 63 -47.97 -17.10 -21.93
N LYS A 64 -48.87 -17.82 -21.25
CA LYS A 64 -50.32 -17.61 -21.38
C LYS A 64 -50.78 -16.25 -20.87
N ASN A 65 -50.16 -15.73 -19.80
CA ASN A 65 -50.53 -14.44 -19.23
C ASN A 65 -50.05 -13.32 -20.15
N PHE A 66 -48.82 -13.42 -20.66
CA PHE A 66 -48.31 -12.50 -21.68
C PHE A 66 -49.22 -12.46 -22.92
N ASN A 67 -49.57 -13.63 -23.45
CA ASN A 67 -50.41 -13.73 -24.65
C ASN A 67 -51.84 -13.19 -24.44
N SER A 68 -52.38 -13.32 -23.22
CA SER A 68 -53.68 -12.72 -22.86
C SER A 68 -53.64 -11.19 -22.92
N ILE A 69 -52.55 -10.57 -22.46
CA ILE A 69 -52.35 -9.12 -22.48
C ILE A 69 -52.09 -8.65 -23.92
N MET A 70 -51.18 -9.31 -24.64
CA MET A 70 -50.84 -9.05 -26.04
C MET A 70 -52.08 -9.07 -26.95
N ASN A 71 -53.01 -10.00 -26.73
CA ASN A 71 -54.24 -10.11 -27.52
C ASN A 71 -55.18 -8.90 -27.42
N ARG A 72 -54.99 -8.03 -26.42
CA ARG A 72 -55.78 -6.80 -26.19
C ARG A 72 -55.12 -5.54 -26.77
N LEU A 73 -53.91 -5.63 -27.29
CA LEU A 73 -53.19 -4.50 -27.89
C LEU A 73 -53.77 -4.05 -29.23
N SER A 74 -53.60 -2.77 -29.56
CA SER A 74 -53.86 -2.23 -30.91
C SER A 74 -52.81 -2.71 -31.90
N MET A 75 -53.09 -2.59 -33.20
CA MET A 75 -52.15 -2.97 -34.25
C MET A 75 -50.81 -2.26 -34.12
N GLU A 76 -50.83 -0.95 -33.89
CA GLU A 76 -49.62 -0.11 -33.78
C GLU A 76 -48.75 -0.54 -32.58
N LYS A 77 -49.39 -0.88 -31.45
CA LYS A 77 -48.68 -1.42 -30.27
C LYS A 77 -48.12 -2.83 -30.52
N LEU A 78 -48.75 -3.63 -31.37
CA LEU A 78 -48.26 -4.95 -31.75
C LEU A 78 -47.05 -4.88 -32.68
N GLU A 79 -46.95 -3.82 -33.50
CA GLU A 79 -45.76 -3.55 -34.31
C GLU A 79 -44.58 -3.21 -33.40
N ILE A 80 -44.76 -2.29 -32.44
CA ILE A 80 -43.74 -1.96 -31.44
C ILE A 80 -43.36 -3.21 -30.63
N LEU A 81 -44.35 -3.98 -30.16
CA LEU A 81 -44.09 -5.22 -29.42
C LEU A 81 -43.26 -6.21 -30.24
N LYS A 82 -43.49 -6.31 -31.55
CA LYS A 82 -42.72 -7.18 -32.43
C LYS A 82 -41.26 -6.73 -32.54
N GLU A 83 -41.02 -5.42 -32.63
CA GLU A 83 -39.68 -4.83 -32.65
C GLU A 83 -38.93 -5.08 -31.33
N SER A 84 -39.60 -4.91 -30.18
CA SER A 84 -39.02 -5.20 -28.85
C SER A 84 -38.63 -6.68 -28.65
N LEU A 85 -39.18 -7.58 -29.47
CA LEU A 85 -38.92 -9.03 -29.47
C LEU A 85 -37.93 -9.48 -30.56
N GLU A 86 -37.16 -8.55 -31.12
CA GLU A 86 -36.08 -8.86 -32.08
C GLU A 86 -34.89 -9.54 -31.40
N PHE A 87 -34.54 -9.11 -30.18
CA PHE A 87 -33.45 -9.69 -29.41
C PHE A 87 -33.83 -11.08 -28.87
N PRO A 88 -33.08 -12.15 -29.20
CA PRO A 88 -33.33 -13.50 -28.68
C PRO A 88 -33.35 -13.56 -27.14
N GLU A 89 -32.53 -12.75 -26.49
CA GLU A 89 -32.41 -12.68 -25.03
C GLU A 89 -33.71 -12.22 -24.36
N VAL A 90 -34.43 -11.28 -24.99
CA VAL A 90 -35.74 -10.78 -24.50
C VAL A 90 -36.78 -11.89 -24.59
N VAL A 91 -36.79 -12.61 -25.71
CA VAL A 91 -37.70 -13.75 -25.94
C VAL A 91 -37.42 -14.88 -24.93
N ASP A 92 -36.15 -15.21 -24.72
CA ASP A 92 -35.72 -16.22 -23.75
C ASP A 92 -36.09 -15.83 -22.33
N ALA A 93 -35.89 -14.55 -21.97
CA ALA A 93 -36.30 -14.02 -20.67
C ALA A 93 -37.81 -14.19 -20.49
N LEU A 94 -38.64 -13.72 -21.42
CA LEU A 94 -40.11 -13.79 -21.31
C LEU A 94 -40.65 -15.23 -21.25
N ASN A 95 -39.97 -16.19 -21.88
CA ASN A 95 -40.35 -17.61 -21.88
C ASN A 95 -39.83 -18.39 -20.67
N THR A 96 -38.91 -17.82 -19.89
CA THR A 96 -38.30 -18.53 -18.79
C THR A 96 -39.29 -18.85 -17.68
N LYS A 97 -39.09 -20.02 -17.04
CA LYS A 97 -39.78 -20.39 -15.80
C LYS A 97 -38.98 -20.01 -14.55
N ASP A 98 -37.67 -19.80 -14.72
CA ASP A 98 -36.76 -19.38 -13.66
C ASP A 98 -36.42 -17.90 -13.84
N ASN A 99 -37.23 -17.06 -13.19
CA ASN A 99 -37.08 -15.62 -13.16
C ASN A 99 -36.12 -15.13 -12.06
N SER A 100 -35.71 -16.00 -11.13
CA SER A 100 -34.88 -15.64 -9.98
C SER A 100 -33.47 -15.18 -10.36
N LYS A 101 -32.97 -15.67 -11.49
CA LYS A 101 -31.64 -15.34 -12.04
C LYS A 101 -31.53 -13.93 -12.64
N TYR A 102 -32.65 -13.24 -12.87
CA TYR A 102 -32.63 -11.87 -13.39
C TYR A 102 -32.66 -10.88 -12.23
N ASN A 103 -31.51 -10.26 -11.98
CA ASN A 103 -31.32 -9.27 -10.94
C ASN A 103 -30.53 -8.08 -11.50
N SER A 104 -30.99 -6.84 -11.24
CA SER A 104 -30.29 -5.62 -11.64
C SER A 104 -28.89 -5.51 -11.02
N ASP A 105 -28.68 -6.06 -9.83
CA ASP A 105 -27.38 -6.11 -9.16
C ASP A 105 -26.33 -6.83 -10.01
N ARG A 106 -26.74 -7.77 -10.86
CA ARG A 106 -25.82 -8.50 -11.75
C ARG A 106 -25.24 -7.59 -12.85
N TYR A 107 -25.98 -6.58 -13.29
CA TYR A 107 -25.49 -5.61 -14.28
C TYR A 107 -24.45 -4.65 -13.67
N PHE A 108 -24.68 -4.25 -12.42
CA PHE A 108 -23.77 -3.39 -11.66
C PHE A 108 -22.71 -4.18 -10.89
N SER A 109 -22.72 -5.51 -11.01
CA SER A 109 -21.82 -6.43 -10.34
C SER A 109 -20.38 -6.16 -10.77
N PRO A 110 -19.42 -6.18 -9.82
CA PRO A 110 -18.00 -6.08 -10.14
C PRO A 110 -17.52 -7.15 -11.14
N ASP A 111 -18.17 -8.32 -11.14
CA ASP A 111 -17.74 -9.47 -11.96
C ASP A 111 -18.56 -9.67 -13.24
N VAL A 112 -19.28 -8.64 -13.70
CA VAL A 112 -20.07 -8.74 -14.93
C VAL A 112 -19.17 -8.84 -16.16
N THR A 113 -19.39 -9.84 -16.99
CA THR A 113 -18.71 -9.95 -18.29
C THR A 113 -19.36 -9.03 -19.34
N GLN A 114 -18.63 -8.71 -20.42
CA GLN A 114 -19.19 -7.92 -21.51
C GLN A 114 -20.39 -8.61 -22.16
N GLU A 115 -20.33 -9.93 -22.33
CA GLU A 115 -21.43 -10.71 -22.87
C GLU A 115 -22.67 -10.67 -21.96
N GLU A 116 -22.49 -10.86 -20.65
CA GLU A 116 -23.59 -10.76 -19.68
C GLU A 116 -24.18 -9.34 -19.63
N ALA A 117 -23.34 -8.31 -19.62
CA ALA A 117 -23.79 -6.92 -19.59
C ALA A 117 -24.64 -6.58 -20.83
N VAL A 118 -24.22 -7.03 -22.02
CA VAL A 118 -24.98 -6.85 -23.27
C VAL A 118 -26.32 -7.60 -23.19
N LYS A 119 -26.32 -8.85 -22.72
CA LYS A 119 -27.56 -9.62 -22.55
C LYS A 119 -28.54 -8.91 -21.61
N ILE A 120 -28.07 -8.47 -20.45
CA ILE A 120 -28.92 -7.79 -19.45
C ILE A 120 -29.41 -6.44 -19.97
N ALA A 121 -28.58 -5.69 -20.70
CA ALA A 121 -28.99 -4.42 -21.32
C ALA A 121 -30.06 -4.63 -22.40
N ASN A 122 -29.90 -5.63 -23.28
CA ASN A 122 -30.89 -5.96 -24.30
C ASN A 122 -32.23 -6.35 -23.68
N ILE A 123 -32.20 -7.19 -22.62
CA ILE A 123 -33.40 -7.57 -21.87
C ILE A 123 -34.04 -6.34 -21.22
N SER A 124 -33.24 -5.48 -20.59
CA SER A 124 -33.74 -4.28 -19.92
C SER A 124 -34.46 -3.35 -20.90
N LYS A 125 -33.85 -3.12 -22.07
CA LYS A 125 -34.42 -2.32 -23.15
C LYS A 125 -35.75 -2.89 -23.64
N GLY A 126 -35.76 -4.18 -23.99
CA GLY A 126 -36.99 -4.85 -24.42
C GLY A 126 -38.10 -4.80 -23.37
N PHE A 127 -37.76 -4.99 -22.08
CA PHE A 127 -38.74 -4.90 -20.99
C PHE A 127 -39.27 -3.46 -20.80
N GLY A 128 -38.41 -2.45 -20.93
CA GLY A 128 -38.81 -1.05 -20.89
C GLY A 128 -39.78 -0.68 -22.02
N GLU A 129 -39.50 -1.13 -23.25
CA GLU A 129 -40.39 -0.92 -24.39
C GLU A 129 -41.74 -1.63 -24.21
N ILE A 130 -41.73 -2.88 -23.71
CA ILE A 130 -42.95 -3.67 -23.41
C ILE A 130 -43.77 -3.04 -22.28
N GLU A 131 -43.13 -2.54 -21.21
CA GLU A 131 -43.80 -1.90 -20.07
C GLU A 131 -44.68 -0.73 -20.54
N VAL A 132 -44.17 0.12 -21.43
CA VAL A 132 -44.84 1.34 -21.87
C VAL A 132 -46.08 1.05 -22.74
N LEU A 133 -46.20 -0.18 -23.29
CA LEU A 133 -47.34 -0.55 -24.14
C LEU A 133 -48.67 -0.60 -23.38
N SER A 134 -48.67 -0.98 -22.10
CA SER A 134 -49.89 -1.04 -21.27
C SER A 134 -49.60 -1.19 -19.77
N VAL A 135 -50.54 -0.78 -18.92
CA VAL A 135 -50.46 -0.98 -17.46
C VAL A 135 -50.42 -2.47 -17.12
N GLU A 136 -51.12 -3.30 -17.88
CA GLU A 136 -51.14 -4.75 -17.71
C GLU A 136 -49.77 -5.37 -17.97
N PHE A 137 -49.03 -4.90 -18.98
CA PHE A 137 -47.64 -5.34 -19.22
C PHE A 137 -46.69 -4.90 -18.11
N LYS A 138 -46.86 -3.67 -17.62
CA LYS A 138 -46.11 -3.19 -16.46
C LYS A 138 -46.29 -4.08 -15.23
N ASN A 139 -47.54 -4.40 -14.90
CA ASN A 139 -47.85 -5.25 -13.75
C ASN A 139 -47.31 -6.67 -13.97
N TYR A 140 -47.50 -7.23 -15.17
CA TYR A 140 -46.96 -8.54 -15.52
C TYR A 140 -45.43 -8.62 -15.36
N LEU A 141 -44.67 -7.63 -15.85
CA LEU A 141 -43.22 -7.61 -15.70
C LEU A 141 -42.78 -7.41 -14.26
N SER A 142 -43.46 -6.54 -13.51
CA SER A 142 -43.15 -6.27 -12.10
C SER A 142 -43.40 -7.49 -11.20
N GLU A 143 -44.49 -8.22 -11.44
CA GLU A 143 -44.81 -9.47 -10.71
C GLU A 143 -43.86 -10.60 -11.10
N LYS A 144 -43.51 -10.70 -12.40
CA LYS A 144 -42.65 -11.78 -12.90
C LYS A 144 -41.17 -11.53 -12.59
N TYR A 145 -40.70 -10.30 -12.45
CA TYR A 145 -39.28 -9.99 -12.19
C TYR A 145 -39.12 -8.96 -11.05
N PRO A 146 -39.45 -9.32 -9.80
CA PRO A 146 -39.44 -8.38 -8.68
C PRO A 146 -38.05 -7.81 -8.33
N ASN A 147 -36.98 -8.55 -8.65
CA ASN A 147 -35.59 -8.16 -8.34
C ASN A 147 -34.85 -7.53 -9.53
N PHE A 148 -35.54 -7.26 -10.64
CA PHE A 148 -34.90 -6.77 -11.86
C PHE A 148 -35.37 -5.35 -12.19
N ASN A 149 -34.63 -4.35 -11.71
CA ASN A 149 -34.92 -2.95 -12.00
C ASN A 149 -34.38 -2.53 -13.39
N TYR A 150 -35.01 -3.02 -14.45
CA TYR A 150 -34.59 -2.71 -15.83
C TYR A 150 -34.69 -1.22 -16.18
N ASN A 151 -35.57 -0.46 -15.51
CA ASN A 151 -35.70 0.98 -15.72
C ASN A 151 -34.46 1.77 -15.24
N GLU A 152 -33.81 1.31 -14.16
CA GLU A 152 -32.54 1.88 -13.70
C GLU A 152 -31.39 1.61 -14.68
N ILE A 153 -31.38 0.42 -15.29
CA ILE A 153 -30.42 0.04 -16.32
C ILE A 153 -30.67 0.87 -17.59
N ASN A 154 -31.92 1.03 -18.03
CA ASN A 154 -32.28 1.81 -19.21
C ASN A 154 -32.01 3.30 -19.06
N LYS A 155 -32.15 3.89 -17.86
CA LYS A 155 -31.69 5.27 -17.60
C LYS A 155 -30.19 5.46 -17.85
N ASN A 156 -29.44 4.36 -17.88
CA ASN A 156 -28.02 4.29 -18.19
C ASN A 156 -27.75 3.66 -19.57
N GLU A 157 -28.70 3.66 -20.52
CA GLU A 157 -28.68 2.94 -21.81
C GLU A 157 -27.37 3.06 -22.62
N ASN A 158 -26.63 4.16 -22.46
CA ASN A 158 -25.38 4.44 -23.16
C ASN A 158 -24.12 4.31 -22.29
N LYS A 159 -24.21 3.76 -21.07
CA LYS A 159 -23.09 3.65 -20.14
C LYS A 159 -22.71 2.18 -19.96
N ILE A 160 -21.59 1.80 -20.57
CA ILE A 160 -20.85 0.58 -20.20
C ILE A 160 -20.71 0.54 -18.66
N PRO A 161 -20.93 -0.61 -17.99
CA PRO A 161 -20.68 -0.77 -16.56
C PRO A 161 -19.32 -0.19 -16.15
N ASP A 162 -19.25 0.53 -15.03
CA ASP A 162 -18.04 1.27 -14.67
C ASP A 162 -16.82 0.35 -14.50
N VAL A 163 -17.01 -0.88 -14.04
CA VAL A 163 -15.94 -1.88 -13.96
C VAL A 163 -15.43 -2.30 -15.34
N LEU A 164 -16.29 -2.39 -16.36
CA LEU A 164 -15.87 -2.68 -17.72
C LEU A 164 -15.12 -1.48 -18.34
N LYS A 165 -15.51 -0.24 -18.01
CA LYS A 165 -14.74 0.96 -18.39
C LYS A 165 -13.37 0.98 -17.73
N ILE A 166 -13.31 0.64 -16.44
CA ILE A 166 -12.07 0.52 -15.69
C ILE A 166 -11.18 -0.54 -16.34
N LYS A 167 -11.73 -1.72 -16.66
CA LYS A 167 -10.99 -2.80 -17.32
C LYS A 167 -10.38 -2.34 -18.65
N ASP A 168 -11.17 -1.69 -19.52
CA ASP A 168 -10.71 -1.14 -20.79
C ASP A 168 -9.62 -0.08 -20.60
N LYS A 169 -9.81 0.83 -19.63
CA LYS A 169 -8.80 1.84 -19.26
C LYS A 169 -7.49 1.19 -18.79
N VAL A 170 -7.55 0.24 -17.87
CA VAL A 170 -6.36 -0.44 -17.33
C VAL A 170 -5.62 -1.21 -18.43
N LEU A 171 -6.34 -1.89 -19.32
CA LEU A 171 -5.75 -2.58 -20.48
C LEU A 171 -5.06 -1.62 -21.47
N LYS A 172 -5.56 -0.39 -21.61
CA LYS A 172 -4.93 0.64 -22.45
C LYS A 172 -3.69 1.25 -21.81
N LEU A 173 -3.68 1.36 -20.48
CA LEU A 173 -2.56 1.90 -19.72
C LEU A 173 -1.43 0.89 -19.55
N PHE A 174 -1.74 -0.41 -19.53
CA PHE A 174 -0.75 -1.49 -19.47
C PHE A 174 -0.78 -2.31 -20.78
N PRO A 175 -0.15 -1.81 -21.86
CA PRO A 175 -0.18 -2.44 -23.18
C PRO A 175 0.65 -3.74 -23.27
N ASP A 176 1.46 -4.03 -22.25
CA ASP A 176 2.23 -5.27 -22.19
C ASP A 176 1.31 -6.49 -22.28
N LYS A 177 1.67 -7.44 -23.14
CA LYS A 177 0.81 -8.57 -23.49
C LYS A 177 0.54 -9.47 -22.30
N GLU A 178 1.57 -9.74 -21.50
CA GLU A 178 1.48 -10.66 -20.38
C GLU A 178 0.64 -10.04 -19.25
N ILE A 179 0.84 -8.75 -18.96
CA ILE A 179 -0.01 -8.00 -18.02
C ILE A 179 -1.45 -7.94 -18.54
N ALA A 180 -1.66 -7.64 -19.82
CA ALA A 180 -3.00 -7.57 -20.42
C ALA A 180 -3.77 -8.88 -20.25
N ASP A 181 -3.11 -10.03 -20.43
CA ASP A 181 -3.72 -11.33 -20.24
C ASP A 181 -4.05 -11.61 -18.77
N ILE A 182 -3.24 -11.11 -17.83
CA ILE A 182 -3.55 -11.17 -16.39
C ILE A 182 -4.75 -10.27 -16.06
N ILE A 183 -4.77 -9.00 -16.50
CA ILE A 183 -5.88 -8.06 -16.26
C ILE A 183 -7.22 -8.62 -16.73
N LYS A 184 -7.23 -9.32 -17.87
CA LYS A 184 -8.45 -9.94 -18.39
C LYS A 184 -9.07 -10.94 -17.41
N THR A 185 -8.27 -11.56 -16.56
CA THR A 185 -8.70 -12.55 -15.55
C THR A 185 -9.07 -11.96 -14.20
N LEU A 186 -8.80 -10.68 -13.96
CA LEU A 186 -9.08 -10.04 -12.67
C LEU A 186 -10.58 -9.78 -12.48
N ASN A 187 -11.00 -9.92 -11.22
CA ASN A 187 -12.35 -9.61 -10.77
C ASN A 187 -12.53 -8.09 -10.57
N GLY A 188 -13.76 -7.64 -10.34
CA GLY A 188 -14.02 -6.20 -10.27
C GLY A 188 -13.39 -5.49 -9.06
N GLU A 189 -13.23 -6.18 -7.93
CA GLU A 189 -12.55 -5.63 -6.75
C GLU A 189 -11.05 -5.40 -7.04
N GLN A 190 -10.40 -6.38 -7.67
CA GLN A 190 -9.00 -6.30 -8.10
C GLN A 190 -8.79 -5.19 -9.12
N LEU A 191 -9.70 -5.05 -10.10
CA LEU A 191 -9.64 -3.97 -11.09
C LEU A 191 -9.79 -2.58 -10.45
N ASN A 192 -10.69 -2.44 -9.47
CA ASN A 192 -10.84 -1.20 -8.72
C ASN A 192 -9.57 -0.87 -7.91
N LYS A 193 -8.95 -1.87 -7.27
CA LYS A 193 -7.66 -1.71 -6.59
C LYS A 193 -6.60 -1.17 -7.54
N ILE A 194 -6.42 -1.80 -8.72
CA ILE A 194 -5.47 -1.31 -9.73
C ILE A 194 -5.81 0.12 -10.17
N ASN A 195 -7.08 0.41 -10.47
CA ASN A 195 -7.48 1.75 -10.90
C ASN A 195 -7.20 2.84 -9.86
N ASN A 196 -7.33 2.51 -8.57
CA ASN A 196 -7.00 3.44 -7.49
C ASN A 196 -5.49 3.66 -7.38
N ILE A 197 -4.68 2.60 -7.53
CA ILE A 197 -3.22 2.69 -7.47
C ILE A 197 -2.67 3.58 -8.59
N ILE A 198 -3.16 3.40 -9.82
CA ILE A 198 -2.68 4.18 -10.98
C ILE A 198 -3.26 5.60 -11.03
N ALA A 199 -4.28 5.90 -10.22
CA ALA A 199 -4.90 7.22 -10.20
C ALA A 199 -3.92 8.25 -9.58
N GLY A 200 -3.29 9.05 -10.45
CA GLY A 200 -2.33 10.07 -10.03
C GLY A 200 -0.89 9.56 -9.86
N ASN A 201 -0.59 8.34 -10.30
CA ASN A 201 0.75 7.76 -10.24
C ASN A 201 1.22 7.36 -11.65
N ALA A 202 1.69 8.35 -12.41
CA ALA A 202 2.11 8.15 -13.81
C ALA A 202 3.38 7.29 -13.91
N GLU A 203 4.24 7.38 -12.89
CA GLU A 203 5.48 6.63 -12.77
C GLU A 203 5.22 5.13 -12.61
N VAL A 204 4.22 4.74 -11.79
CA VAL A 204 3.76 3.34 -11.74
C VAL A 204 3.27 2.89 -13.10
N VAL A 205 2.49 3.73 -13.81
CA VAL A 205 1.99 3.36 -15.13
C VAL A 205 3.12 3.10 -16.11
N SER A 206 4.10 4.02 -16.18
CA SER A 206 5.27 3.87 -17.06
C SER A 206 6.06 2.59 -16.74
N LEU A 207 6.30 2.30 -15.45
CA LEU A 207 7.07 1.12 -15.05
C LEU A 207 6.35 -0.19 -15.34
N MET A 208 5.02 -0.21 -15.28
CA MET A 208 4.20 -1.36 -15.65
C MET A 208 4.15 -1.61 -17.17
N GLU A 209 4.70 -0.72 -18.00
CA GLU A 209 4.93 -1.02 -19.43
C GLU A 209 6.20 -1.84 -19.66
N PHE A 210 7.03 -2.03 -18.62
CA PHE A 210 8.27 -2.81 -18.63
C PHE A 210 9.27 -2.43 -19.74
N LYS A 211 9.30 -1.17 -20.15
CA LYS A 211 10.32 -0.64 -21.06
C LYS A 211 11.69 -0.67 -20.38
N GLU A 212 12.70 -1.19 -21.08
CA GLU A 212 14.07 -1.29 -20.54
C GLU A 212 14.62 0.06 -20.08
N GLU A 213 14.33 1.14 -20.80
CA GLU A 213 14.73 2.51 -20.44
C GLU A 213 14.15 2.93 -19.09
N ASP A 214 12.85 2.72 -18.88
CA ASP A 214 12.15 3.09 -17.64
C ASP A 214 12.65 2.27 -16.45
N ILE A 215 12.85 0.97 -16.64
CA ILE A 215 13.40 0.07 -15.61
C ILE A 215 14.83 0.51 -15.23
N ASN A 216 15.69 0.80 -16.22
CA ASN A 216 17.06 1.24 -15.96
C ASN A 216 17.11 2.61 -15.27
N ASN A 217 16.22 3.53 -15.67
CA ASN A 217 16.09 4.83 -15.02
C ASN A 217 15.63 4.68 -13.57
N PHE A 218 14.64 3.84 -13.30
CA PHE A 218 14.15 3.61 -11.94
C PHE A 218 15.17 2.87 -11.08
N LYS A 219 15.97 1.97 -11.65
CA LYS A 219 17.09 1.35 -10.94
C LYS A 219 18.13 2.40 -10.50
N LYS A 220 18.54 3.30 -11.41
CA LYS A 220 19.44 4.40 -11.04
C LYS A 220 18.83 5.27 -9.95
N TYR A 221 17.52 5.53 -10.05
CA TYR A 221 16.78 6.31 -9.07
C TYR A 221 16.77 5.66 -7.68
N GLU A 222 16.61 4.33 -7.62
CA GLU A 222 16.72 3.52 -6.41
C GLU A 222 18.14 3.58 -5.81
N GLU A 223 19.18 3.42 -6.63
CA GLU A 223 20.56 3.57 -6.18
C GLU A 223 20.83 4.98 -5.63
N ASP A 224 20.31 6.03 -6.27
CA ASP A 224 20.42 7.41 -5.79
C ASP A 224 19.59 7.66 -4.52
N PHE A 225 18.47 6.96 -4.34
CA PHE A 225 17.63 7.03 -3.16
C PHE A 225 18.38 6.52 -1.92
N PHE A 226 18.91 5.29 -1.94
CA PHE A 226 19.58 4.73 -0.75
C PHE A 226 20.93 5.38 -0.45
N ASN A 227 21.60 5.93 -1.46
CA ASN A 227 22.82 6.72 -1.26
C ASN A 227 22.52 8.18 -0.86
N SER A 228 21.26 8.53 -0.58
CA SER A 228 20.82 9.88 -0.18
C SER A 228 21.18 10.99 -1.19
N ARG A 229 21.39 10.62 -2.47
CA ARG A 229 21.77 11.53 -3.57
C ARG A 229 20.56 12.27 -4.16
N LEU A 230 19.35 11.72 -4.01
CA LEU A 230 18.12 12.40 -4.42
C LEU A 230 17.77 13.58 -3.51
N ILE A 231 17.04 14.56 -4.07
CA ILE A 231 16.36 15.61 -3.29
C ILE A 231 15.09 15.04 -2.64
N LEU A 232 14.58 15.71 -1.60
CA LEU A 232 13.47 15.19 -0.81
C LEU A 232 12.21 14.89 -1.63
N ASP A 233 11.82 15.77 -2.55
CA ASP A 233 10.62 15.57 -3.36
C ASP A 233 10.76 14.40 -4.33
N ASP A 234 11.96 14.18 -4.85
CA ASP A 234 12.27 13.03 -5.70
C ASP A 234 12.30 11.72 -4.89
N MET A 235 12.82 11.75 -3.66
CA MET A 235 12.70 10.62 -2.74
C MET A 235 11.24 10.28 -2.43
N LYS A 236 10.37 11.28 -2.21
CA LYS A 236 8.93 11.05 -1.98
C LYS A 236 8.28 10.37 -3.17
N LYS A 237 8.62 10.80 -4.39
CA LYS A 237 8.15 10.13 -5.62
C LYS A 237 8.64 8.68 -5.67
N ALA A 238 9.91 8.42 -5.38
CA ALA A 238 10.46 7.06 -5.35
C ALA A 238 9.63 6.14 -4.44
N VAL A 239 9.39 6.60 -3.21
CA VAL A 239 8.58 5.86 -2.21
C VAL A 239 7.15 5.66 -2.69
N ALA A 240 6.50 6.70 -3.22
CA ALA A 240 5.12 6.60 -3.73
C ALA A 240 5.01 5.64 -4.92
N THR A 241 5.95 5.70 -5.87
CA THR A 241 6.04 4.78 -7.01
C THR A 241 6.25 3.35 -6.53
N SER A 242 7.20 3.14 -5.62
CA SER A 242 7.47 1.83 -5.03
C SER A 242 6.28 1.23 -4.29
N LYS A 243 5.56 2.03 -3.49
CA LYS A 243 4.32 1.60 -2.83
C LYS A 243 3.27 1.19 -3.85
N GLY A 244 3.07 1.98 -4.90
CA GLY A 244 2.11 1.63 -5.95
C GLY A 244 2.45 0.33 -6.68
N ILE A 245 3.74 0.10 -7.00
CA ILE A 245 4.19 -1.17 -7.60
C ILE A 245 3.93 -2.33 -6.64
N ASP A 246 4.31 -2.19 -5.37
CA ASP A 246 4.13 -3.21 -4.34
C ASP A 246 2.64 -3.54 -4.14
N GLU A 247 1.78 -2.53 -4.07
CA GLU A 247 0.32 -2.70 -4.00
C GLU A 247 -0.24 -3.44 -5.22
N ILE A 248 0.27 -3.18 -6.44
CA ILE A 248 -0.09 -3.96 -7.64
C ILE A 248 0.26 -5.43 -7.47
N THR A 249 1.44 -5.74 -6.90
CA THR A 249 1.83 -7.14 -6.68
C THR A 249 0.90 -7.87 -5.70
N LEU A 250 0.28 -7.15 -4.76
CA LEU A 250 -0.68 -7.70 -3.81
C LEU A 250 -2.06 -7.95 -4.42
N VAL A 251 -2.36 -7.43 -5.61
CA VAL A 251 -3.67 -7.63 -6.28
C VAL A 251 -3.85 -9.08 -6.75
N SER A 252 -2.79 -9.72 -7.26
CA SER A 252 -2.86 -11.09 -7.79
C SER A 252 -1.48 -11.78 -7.75
N PRO A 253 -1.40 -13.09 -7.41
CA PRO A 253 -0.15 -13.85 -7.46
C PRO A 253 0.54 -13.79 -8.82
N LYS A 254 -0.22 -13.77 -9.92
CA LYS A 254 0.34 -13.67 -11.28
C LYS A 254 0.96 -12.29 -11.56
N LEU A 255 0.37 -11.22 -11.02
CA LEU A 255 0.95 -9.88 -11.11
C LEU A 255 2.24 -9.79 -10.30
N LYS A 256 2.28 -10.40 -9.12
CA LYS A 256 3.50 -10.48 -8.33
C LYS A 256 4.63 -11.16 -9.09
N GLU A 257 4.37 -12.34 -9.65
CA GLU A 257 5.38 -13.11 -10.39
C GLU A 257 5.99 -12.32 -11.54
N ILE A 258 5.14 -11.68 -12.37
CA ILE A 258 5.63 -10.92 -13.52
C ILE A 258 6.37 -9.64 -13.12
N VAL A 259 5.85 -8.89 -12.14
CA VAL A 259 6.51 -7.66 -11.66
C VAL A 259 7.86 -8.01 -11.01
N ASP A 260 7.92 -9.06 -10.18
CA ASP A 260 9.16 -9.51 -9.56
C ASP A 260 10.18 -9.98 -10.61
N GLN A 261 9.74 -10.61 -11.70
CA GLN A 261 10.62 -11.02 -12.80
C GLN A 261 11.23 -9.80 -13.51
N HIS A 262 10.42 -8.81 -13.86
CA HIS A 262 10.88 -7.63 -14.60
C HIS A 262 11.69 -6.66 -13.72
N LEU A 263 11.37 -6.55 -12.43
CA LEU A 263 12.02 -5.64 -11.48
C LEU A 263 13.00 -6.34 -10.54
N LYS A 264 13.46 -7.55 -10.85
CA LYS A 264 14.30 -8.41 -9.99
C LYS A 264 15.57 -7.76 -9.40
N ASN A 265 16.07 -6.70 -10.03
CA ASN A 265 17.30 -6.00 -9.63
C ASN A 265 17.02 -4.60 -9.04
N ILE A 266 15.78 -4.36 -8.61
CA ILE A 266 15.34 -3.09 -8.03
C ILE A 266 14.69 -3.40 -6.68
N ASP A 267 15.20 -2.79 -5.62
CA ASP A 267 14.69 -2.97 -4.26
C ASP A 267 13.44 -2.12 -3.98
N TYR A 268 12.44 -2.18 -4.87
CA TYR A 268 11.21 -1.40 -4.76
C TYR A 268 10.39 -1.77 -3.51
N LYS A 269 10.40 -3.04 -3.09
CA LYS A 269 9.74 -3.48 -1.84
C LYS A 269 10.36 -2.85 -0.60
N LYS A 270 11.70 -2.66 -0.61
CA LYS A 270 12.42 -2.00 0.46
C LYS A 270 12.08 -0.52 0.53
N MET A 271 12.02 0.18 -0.62
CA MET A 271 11.55 1.58 -0.67
C MET A 271 10.08 1.71 -0.25
N SER A 272 9.21 0.76 -0.64
CA SER A 272 7.80 0.69 -0.23
C SER A 272 7.68 0.57 1.29
N SER A 273 8.39 -0.40 1.89
CA SER A 273 8.27 -0.76 3.30
C SER A 273 8.98 0.20 4.24
N PHE A 274 10.14 0.73 3.84
CA PHE A 274 11.04 1.46 4.72
C PHE A 274 11.40 2.87 4.25
N GLY A 275 10.90 3.29 3.08
CA GLY A 275 11.24 4.58 2.49
C GLY A 275 10.96 5.78 3.40
N GLU A 276 9.91 5.70 4.23
CA GLU A 276 9.57 6.75 5.20
C GLU A 276 10.71 7.05 6.18
N PHE A 277 11.45 6.03 6.61
CA PHE A 277 12.57 6.23 7.52
C PHE A 277 13.70 7.04 6.87
N TYR A 278 14.01 6.76 5.60
CA TYR A 278 14.98 7.52 4.82
C TYR A 278 14.49 8.95 4.55
N LEU A 279 13.19 9.14 4.32
CA LEU A 279 12.59 10.47 4.16
C LEU A 279 12.69 11.31 5.44
N LEU A 280 12.45 10.72 6.61
CA LEU A 280 12.60 11.39 7.90
C LEU A 280 14.04 11.84 8.14
N ASP A 281 15.02 10.98 7.83
CA ASP A 281 16.43 11.32 7.98
C ASP A 281 16.86 12.38 6.98
N LYS A 282 16.40 12.31 5.72
CA LYS A 282 16.64 13.36 4.71
C LYS A 282 16.06 14.71 5.12
N ASN A 283 14.86 14.71 5.70
CA ASN A 283 14.23 15.92 6.20
C ASN A 283 15.03 16.51 7.38
N SER A 284 15.54 15.66 8.26
CA SER A 284 16.42 16.06 9.37
C SER A 284 17.72 16.68 8.85
N ASP A 285 18.35 16.08 7.82
CA ASP A 285 19.52 16.65 7.15
C ASP A 285 19.23 18.05 6.58
N ILE A 286 18.08 18.24 5.91
CA ILE A 286 17.70 19.52 5.32
C ILE A 286 17.49 20.59 6.40
N GLU A 287 16.84 20.25 7.51
CA GLU A 287 16.61 21.18 8.61
C GLU A 287 17.93 21.55 9.32
N LEU A 288 18.83 20.58 9.50
CA LEU A 288 20.18 20.83 9.99
C LEU A 288 20.94 21.79 9.06
N GLU A 289 20.96 21.52 7.76
CA GLU A 289 21.62 22.38 6.76
C GLU A 289 21.05 23.80 6.72
N LYS A 290 19.74 23.95 6.89
CA LYS A 290 19.11 25.27 7.02
C LYS A 290 19.63 26.01 8.25
N GLN A 291 19.67 25.34 9.41
CA GLN A 291 20.18 25.89 10.67
C GLN A 291 21.69 26.20 10.59
N TYR A 292 22.46 25.39 9.87
CA TYR A 292 23.88 25.63 9.59
C TYR A 292 24.13 26.91 8.80
N ARG A 293 23.19 27.31 7.94
CA ARG A 293 23.30 28.52 7.10
C ARG A 293 22.83 29.79 7.77
N GLU A 294 22.16 29.69 8.93
CA GLU A 294 21.67 30.88 9.64
C GLU A 294 22.81 31.79 10.12
N LYS A 295 23.95 31.20 10.48
CA LYS A 295 25.09 31.89 11.10
C LYS A 295 26.40 31.21 10.73
N TYR A 296 27.50 31.93 10.90
CA TYR A 296 28.82 31.32 10.85
C TYR A 296 29.16 30.72 12.22
N TYR A 297 29.24 29.40 12.30
CA TYR A 297 29.55 28.68 13.55
C TYR A 297 31.04 28.44 13.67
N THR A 298 31.60 28.80 14.84
CA THR A 298 33.02 28.65 15.12
C THR A 298 33.26 27.70 16.29
N PHE A 299 34.49 27.25 16.52
CA PHE A 299 34.83 26.51 17.74
C PHE A 299 34.46 27.27 19.04
N GLU A 300 34.53 28.60 19.03
CA GLU A 300 34.17 29.44 20.18
C GLU A 300 32.64 29.63 20.31
N THR A 301 31.93 29.62 19.19
CA THR A 301 30.47 29.78 19.10
C THR A 301 29.87 28.67 18.24
N PRO A 302 29.89 27.41 18.72
CA PRO A 302 29.45 26.28 17.92
C PRO A 302 27.93 26.25 17.81
N PHE A 303 27.43 25.62 16.74
CA PHE A 303 26.06 25.15 16.68
C PHE A 303 25.95 23.85 17.49
N ILE A 304 24.83 23.66 18.19
CA ILE A 304 24.56 22.47 19.01
C ILE A 304 23.12 22.03 18.75
N LYS A 305 22.92 20.76 18.38
CA LYS A 305 21.60 20.13 18.24
C LYS A 305 21.54 18.82 19.00
N LEU A 306 20.67 18.77 20.02
CA LEU A 306 20.34 17.53 20.71
C LEU A 306 19.48 16.62 19.80
N ASN A 307 19.73 15.30 19.87
CA ASN A 307 18.95 14.25 19.23
C ASN A 307 18.59 14.56 17.75
N PRO A 308 19.60 14.75 16.88
CA PRO A 308 19.41 15.29 15.53
C PRO A 308 18.43 14.46 14.66
N TYR A 309 18.40 13.14 14.83
CA TYR A 309 17.57 12.22 14.05
C TYR A 309 16.40 11.63 14.86
N GLY A 310 16.15 12.14 16.08
CA GLY A 310 15.04 11.70 16.92
C GLY A 310 15.24 10.35 17.63
N ARG A 311 16.20 9.52 17.22
CA ARG A 311 16.36 8.14 17.73
C ARG A 311 17.32 7.97 18.90
N THR A 312 18.15 8.97 19.22
CA THR A 312 19.17 8.87 20.27
C THR A 312 19.12 10.08 21.21
N PRO A 313 18.19 10.10 22.19
CA PRO A 313 17.94 11.29 23.03
C PRO A 313 19.12 11.70 23.93
N LEU A 314 20.11 10.81 24.11
CA LEU A 314 21.34 11.04 24.88
C LEU A 314 22.56 11.34 23.99
N SER A 315 22.31 11.84 22.77
CA SER A 315 23.32 12.31 21.83
C SER A 315 23.03 13.73 21.34
N ALA A 316 24.06 14.38 20.79
CA ALA A 316 23.94 15.66 20.11
C ALA A 316 24.96 15.77 18.96
N ILE A 317 24.71 16.69 18.04
CA ILE A 317 25.70 17.17 17.07
C ILE A 317 26.21 18.53 17.52
N VAL A 318 27.53 18.71 17.42
CA VAL A 318 28.19 20.01 17.45
C VAL A 318 28.71 20.32 16.05
N LYS A 319 28.39 21.49 15.50
CA LYS A 319 28.87 21.94 14.18
C LYS A 319 29.74 23.18 14.31
N ILE A 320 30.92 23.13 13.70
CA ILE A 320 31.92 24.19 13.67
C ILE A 320 32.39 24.48 12.24
N GLU A 321 33.32 25.41 12.09
CA GLU A 321 33.86 25.86 10.80
C GLU A 321 34.60 24.76 10.03
N ASN A 322 34.57 24.81 8.70
CA ASN A 322 35.08 23.73 7.85
C ASN A 322 36.63 23.66 7.85
N GLU A 323 37.33 24.73 8.25
CA GLU A 323 38.79 24.74 8.42
C GLU A 323 39.26 23.84 9.57
N ALA A 324 38.31 23.33 10.38
CA ALA A 324 38.58 22.37 11.44
C ALA A 324 38.45 20.91 11.00
N VAL A 325 37.97 20.62 9.78
CA VAL A 325 37.77 19.25 9.28
C VAL A 325 39.05 18.41 9.41
N GLY A 326 38.89 17.18 9.91
CA GLY A 326 39.98 16.23 10.10
C GLY A 326 40.82 16.46 11.36
N LYS A 327 40.61 17.55 12.11
CA LYS A 327 41.31 17.79 13.37
C LYS A 327 40.82 16.86 14.48
N ASP A 328 41.74 16.43 15.32
CA ASP A 328 41.43 15.61 16.50
C ASP A 328 40.76 16.45 17.58
N ILE A 329 39.65 15.91 18.10
CA ILE A 329 38.86 16.47 19.18
C ILE A 329 38.82 15.46 20.33
N THR A 330 39.14 15.91 21.53
CA THR A 330 38.85 15.16 22.76
C THR A 330 37.60 15.74 23.39
N ILE A 331 36.58 14.90 23.56
CA ILE A 331 35.31 15.25 24.21
C ILE A 331 35.32 14.66 25.62
N THR A 332 34.96 15.48 26.60
CA THR A 332 34.80 15.06 27.99
C THR A 332 33.41 15.47 28.49
N ILE A 333 32.60 14.51 28.91
CA ILE A 333 31.32 14.73 29.57
C ILE A 333 31.57 14.64 31.07
N GLU A 334 31.29 15.73 31.80
CA GLU A 334 31.49 15.80 33.26
C GLU A 334 30.65 14.72 33.96
N GLY A 335 31.29 14.00 34.86
CA GLY A 335 30.65 12.97 35.68
C GLY A 335 29.56 13.51 36.60
N LYS A 336 28.59 12.65 36.95
CA LYS A 336 27.53 12.96 37.92
C LYS A 336 27.38 11.82 38.92
N GLU A 337 26.89 12.11 40.12
CA GLU A 337 26.51 11.10 41.12
C GLU A 337 27.62 10.06 41.40
N ASN A 338 28.87 10.54 41.56
CA ASN A 338 30.08 9.73 41.74
C ASN A 338 30.51 8.91 40.50
N SER A 339 29.88 9.09 39.34
CA SER A 339 30.45 8.66 38.06
C SER A 339 31.65 9.51 37.69
N PRO A 340 32.72 8.88 37.16
CA PRO A 340 33.84 9.61 36.59
C PRO A 340 33.42 10.31 35.30
N ASP A 341 34.24 11.26 34.88
CA ASP A 341 34.12 11.88 33.57
C ASP A 341 34.21 10.83 32.45
N TYR A 342 33.36 10.96 31.44
CA TYR A 342 33.44 10.12 30.26
C TYR A 342 34.18 10.87 29.16
N THR A 343 35.33 10.34 28.73
CA THR A 343 36.18 10.97 27.72
C THR A 343 36.41 10.05 26.55
N TYR A 344 36.29 10.59 25.33
CA TYR A 344 36.64 9.89 24.09
C TYR A 344 37.24 10.87 23.07
N LYS A 345 37.90 10.31 22.06
CA LYS A 345 38.52 11.06 20.97
C LYS A 345 37.77 10.78 19.68
N THR A 346 37.65 11.80 18.85
CA THR A 346 37.09 11.70 17.50
C THR A 346 37.72 12.78 16.63
N LYS A 347 37.28 12.87 15.37
CA LYS A 347 37.68 13.92 14.45
C LYS A 347 36.49 14.74 14.02
N VAL A 348 36.77 15.99 13.65
CA VAL A 348 35.78 16.82 12.95
C VAL A 348 35.47 16.16 11.60
N LYS A 349 34.22 15.73 11.39
CA LYS A 349 33.76 15.07 10.17
C LYS A 349 33.89 16.01 8.96
N ALA A 350 33.81 15.46 7.74
CA ALA A 350 33.96 16.23 6.49
C ALA A 350 32.99 17.41 6.35
N ASN A 351 31.82 17.33 6.97
CA ASN A 351 30.81 18.38 7.03
C ASN A 351 30.99 19.34 8.23
N GLY A 352 32.09 19.23 8.99
CA GLY A 352 32.36 20.04 10.18
C GLY A 352 31.62 19.61 11.45
N GLU A 353 30.95 18.45 11.43
CA GLU A 353 30.22 17.92 12.59
C GLU A 353 31.11 17.13 13.54
N ILE A 354 30.75 17.18 14.83
CA ILE A 354 31.36 16.44 15.92
C ILE A 354 30.23 15.73 16.68
N PRO A 355 30.19 14.38 16.71
CA PRO A 355 29.18 13.65 17.46
C PRO A 355 29.47 13.70 18.97
N ILE A 356 28.47 14.13 19.74
CA ILE A 356 28.49 14.11 21.21
C ILE A 356 27.60 12.96 21.69
N ILE A 357 28.15 12.00 22.42
CA ILE A 357 27.40 10.87 23.00
C ILE A 357 27.77 10.67 24.47
N GLY A 358 26.98 9.85 25.18
CA GLY A 358 27.24 9.57 26.59
C GLY A 358 26.62 10.60 27.53
N LEU A 359 25.62 11.36 27.08
CA LEU A 359 24.92 12.33 27.93
C LEU A 359 24.08 11.62 28.99
N TYR A 360 23.90 12.26 30.14
CA TYR A 360 22.97 11.80 31.17
C TYR A 360 21.53 12.22 30.80
N PRO A 361 20.50 11.42 31.14
CA PRO A 361 19.09 11.80 30.99
C PRO A 361 18.66 12.85 32.02
N LYS A 362 17.60 13.61 31.71
CA LYS A 362 16.99 14.62 32.60
C LYS A 362 18.02 15.54 33.27
N ALA A 363 18.98 16.02 32.49
CA ALA A 363 20.20 16.59 33.03
C ALA A 363 20.70 17.77 32.20
N VAL A 364 21.20 18.77 32.90
CA VAL A 364 22.12 19.77 32.34
C VAL A 364 23.50 19.12 32.27
N ASN A 365 23.93 18.69 31.09
CA ASN A 365 25.23 18.06 30.84
C ASN A 365 26.27 19.13 30.53
N LYS A 366 27.43 19.07 31.19
CA LYS A 366 28.57 19.93 30.86
C LYS A 366 29.55 19.12 30.03
N VAL A 367 29.91 19.66 28.87
CA VAL A 367 30.78 18.98 27.90
C VAL A 367 31.95 19.89 27.56
N SER A 368 33.17 19.37 27.74
CA SER A 368 34.42 20.02 27.35
C SER A 368 34.90 19.46 26.01
N LEU A 369 35.06 20.33 25.03
CA LEU A 369 35.67 20.04 23.74
C LEU A 369 37.10 20.57 23.73
N LYS A 370 38.08 19.70 23.47
CA LYS A 370 39.49 20.08 23.35
C LYS A 370 39.99 19.77 21.95
N MET A 371 40.44 20.79 21.23
CA MET A 371 40.97 20.69 19.87
C MET A 371 42.44 21.10 19.85
N ASN A 372 43.29 20.29 19.23
CA ASN A 372 44.66 20.71 18.93
C ASN A 372 44.68 21.46 17.58
N ASN A 373 45.08 22.73 17.60
CA ASN A 373 45.19 23.55 16.40
C ASN A 373 46.62 24.06 16.27
N ASN A 374 47.42 23.44 15.39
CA ASN A 374 48.82 23.80 15.11
C ASN A 374 49.71 23.87 16.38
N GLY A 375 49.55 22.91 17.30
CA GLY A 375 50.31 22.84 18.55
C GLY A 375 49.73 23.66 19.70
N MET A 376 48.68 24.47 19.47
CA MET A 376 47.97 25.18 20.51
C MET A 376 46.66 24.45 20.87
N LEU A 377 46.52 24.11 22.15
CA LEU A 377 45.33 23.43 22.66
C LEU A 377 44.21 24.45 22.91
N LYS A 378 43.13 24.39 22.13
CA LYS A 378 41.90 25.15 22.37
C LYS A 378 40.93 24.30 23.20
N THR A 379 40.28 24.92 24.19
CA THR A 379 39.27 24.27 25.03
C THR A 379 37.98 25.08 24.99
N LYS A 380 36.85 24.43 24.71
CA LYS A 380 35.51 25.02 24.75
C LYS A 380 34.60 24.19 25.64
N ASN A 381 33.96 24.83 26.61
CA ASN A 381 32.91 24.21 27.41
C ASN A 381 31.54 24.59 26.85
N ILE A 382 30.68 23.58 26.67
CA ILE A 382 29.29 23.72 26.23
C ILE A 382 28.36 23.04 27.24
N VAL A 383 27.09 23.42 27.20
CA VAL A 383 26.05 22.85 28.05
C VAL A 383 24.96 22.29 27.15
N ILE A 384 24.53 21.06 27.44
CA ILE A 384 23.49 20.35 26.69
C ILE A 384 22.44 19.83 27.68
N GLU A 385 21.23 20.34 27.58
CA GLU A 385 20.12 19.92 28.44
C GLU A 385 19.35 18.78 27.78
N THR A 386 19.22 17.65 28.49
CA THR A 386 18.47 16.48 28.06
C THR A 386 17.13 16.38 28.80
N SER A 387 16.13 15.82 28.13
CA SER A 387 14.83 15.54 28.73
C SER A 387 14.80 14.17 29.42
N LEU A 388 13.66 13.83 30.03
CA LEU A 388 13.37 12.47 30.45
C LEU A 388 13.45 11.51 29.24
N ILE A 389 13.92 10.29 29.51
CA ILE A 389 13.88 9.17 28.57
C ILE A 389 12.68 8.27 28.91
N ASP A 390 12.42 7.30 28.06
CA ASP A 390 11.30 6.36 28.18
C ASP A 390 11.23 5.72 29.59
N ASP A 391 10.05 5.79 30.22
CA ASP A 391 9.79 5.26 31.55
C ASP A 391 9.59 3.73 31.55
N SER A 392 9.45 3.12 30.37
CA SER A 392 9.47 1.66 30.18
C SER A 392 10.85 1.04 30.38
N LEU A 393 11.92 1.85 30.41
CA LEU A 393 13.28 1.35 30.58
C LEU A 393 13.48 0.72 31.96
N PRO A 394 14.29 -0.34 32.06
CA PRO A 394 14.54 -1.00 33.34
C PRO A 394 15.22 -0.09 34.36
N ALA A 395 14.81 -0.21 35.62
CA ALA A 395 15.55 0.37 36.74
C ALA A 395 16.83 -0.43 36.97
N VAL A 396 17.99 0.23 36.87
CA VAL A 396 19.30 -0.40 37.06
C VAL A 396 19.76 -0.20 38.51
N VAL A 397 20.08 -1.30 39.19
CA VAL A 397 20.54 -1.32 40.58
C VAL A 397 21.91 -1.97 40.66
N ILE A 398 22.90 -1.26 41.20
CA ILE A 398 24.24 -1.82 41.45
C ILE A 398 24.23 -2.54 42.80
N GLU A 399 24.27 -3.88 42.77
CA GLU A 399 24.34 -4.72 43.97
C GLU A 399 25.77 -4.89 44.48
N LYS A 400 26.76 -4.83 43.59
CA LYS A 400 28.18 -4.96 43.93
C LYS A 400 29.06 -4.19 42.95
N LYS A 401 30.09 -3.52 43.49
CA LYS A 401 31.12 -2.84 42.71
C LYS A 401 32.43 -2.82 43.49
N VAL A 402 33.48 -3.41 42.94
CA VAL A 402 34.84 -3.36 43.48
C VAL A 402 35.69 -2.43 42.61
N ASP A 403 35.96 -1.24 43.11
CA ASP A 403 36.68 -0.21 42.35
C ASP A 403 38.07 -0.68 41.92
N GLY A 404 38.44 -0.37 40.68
CA GLY A 404 39.74 -0.75 40.09
C GLY A 404 39.85 -2.19 39.60
N SER A 405 38.95 -3.09 40.00
CA SER A 405 38.94 -4.51 39.59
C SER A 405 38.08 -4.79 38.37
N ILE A 406 37.12 -3.92 38.07
CA ILE A 406 36.18 -4.02 36.94
C ILE A 406 36.88 -3.60 35.65
N GLU A 407 36.65 -4.32 34.55
CA GLU A 407 37.15 -3.92 33.23
C GLU A 407 36.48 -2.62 32.75
N HIS A 408 37.27 -1.73 32.15
CA HIS A 408 36.76 -0.47 31.61
C HIS A 408 35.67 -0.72 30.54
N GLY A 409 34.73 0.21 30.44
CA GLY A 409 33.64 0.21 29.47
C GLY A 409 32.27 0.42 30.12
N MET A 410 31.23 0.25 29.32
CA MET A 410 29.83 0.35 29.71
C MET A 410 29.07 -0.91 29.31
N ASN A 411 27.88 -1.11 29.85
CA ASN A 411 27.09 -2.32 29.66
C ASN A 411 25.97 -2.04 28.64
N LEU A 412 26.08 -2.64 27.46
CA LEU A 412 25.04 -2.67 26.44
C LEU A 412 23.97 -3.69 26.81
N VAL A 413 22.72 -3.29 26.62
CA VAL A 413 21.52 -4.08 26.88
C VAL A 413 20.64 -4.05 25.64
N SER A 414 20.37 -5.22 25.05
CA SER A 414 19.33 -5.35 24.02
C SER A 414 17.98 -5.53 24.69
N PHE A 415 17.37 -4.41 25.11
CA PHE A 415 16.08 -4.37 25.77
C PHE A 415 14.96 -4.06 24.77
N ASN A 416 13.82 -4.71 24.97
CA ASN A 416 12.65 -4.58 24.10
C ASN A 416 11.39 -4.57 24.96
N THR A 417 10.40 -3.80 24.53
CA THR A 417 9.05 -3.81 25.09
C THR A 417 8.10 -4.57 24.17
N LYS A 418 6.80 -4.55 24.49
CA LYS A 418 5.74 -5.07 23.61
C LYS A 418 5.84 -4.53 22.19
N ASP A 419 6.07 -3.23 22.12
CA ASP A 419 5.77 -2.43 20.94
C ASP A 419 7.02 -1.78 20.35
N GLU A 420 8.15 -1.78 21.07
CA GLU A 420 9.33 -1.06 20.65
C GLU A 420 10.64 -1.74 21.10
N SER A 421 11.62 -1.75 20.22
CA SER A 421 12.99 -2.11 20.55
C SER A 421 13.75 -0.89 21.07
N LEU A 422 14.17 -0.95 22.33
CA LEU A 422 14.80 0.14 23.09
C LEU A 422 16.15 -0.28 23.69
N PRO A 423 17.12 -0.73 22.88
CA PRO A 423 18.44 -1.05 23.39
C PRO A 423 19.10 0.19 23.99
N PHE A 424 19.77 0.00 25.12
CA PHE A 424 20.40 1.08 25.87
C PHE A 424 21.74 0.65 26.47
N ILE A 425 22.53 1.63 26.89
CA ILE A 425 23.84 1.41 27.50
C ILE A 425 23.88 2.12 28.85
N PHE A 426 24.36 1.45 29.88
CA PHE A 426 24.52 2.03 31.22
C PHE A 426 25.95 1.89 31.75
N ASP A 427 26.40 2.86 32.56
CA ASP A 427 27.73 2.86 33.16
C ASP A 427 27.80 2.03 34.46
N SER A 428 29.01 1.91 35.04
CA SER A 428 29.23 1.13 36.27
C SER A 428 28.52 1.67 37.52
N ASN A 429 27.86 2.83 37.43
CA ASN A 429 27.08 3.43 38.51
C ASN A 429 25.59 3.51 38.14
N ALA A 430 25.11 2.62 37.26
CA ALA A 430 23.71 2.51 36.86
C ALA A 430 23.14 3.69 36.05
N ASN A 431 23.96 4.66 35.61
CA ASN A 431 23.46 5.74 34.78
C ASN A 431 23.32 5.27 33.33
N ILE A 432 22.16 5.48 32.73
CA ILE A 432 21.96 5.26 31.29
C ILE A 432 22.69 6.39 30.53
N ARG A 433 23.55 6.01 29.57
CA ARG A 433 24.44 6.90 28.82
C ARG A 433 24.14 6.93 27.33
N TYR A 434 23.33 5.99 26.85
CA TYR A 434 22.88 5.92 25.47
C TYR A 434 21.57 5.15 25.40
N LEU A 435 20.70 5.56 24.50
CA LEU A 435 19.43 4.91 24.17
C LEU A 435 19.28 5.00 22.65
N LEU A 436 18.88 3.90 22.01
CA LEU A 436 18.52 3.88 20.60
C LEU A 436 17.07 3.44 20.48
N ILE A 437 16.26 4.28 19.86
CA ILE A 437 14.89 3.99 19.46
C ILE A 437 14.95 3.43 18.05
N VAL A 438 14.80 2.12 17.89
CA VAL A 438 15.07 1.45 16.60
C VAL A 438 14.00 1.78 15.57
N SER A 439 12.76 1.36 15.81
CA SER A 439 11.64 1.51 14.87
C SER A 439 10.36 0.88 15.45
N PRO A 440 9.16 1.36 15.07
CA PRO A 440 7.91 0.65 15.35
C PRO A 440 7.77 -0.67 14.57
N VAL A 441 8.58 -0.91 13.52
CA VAL A 441 8.53 -2.14 12.72
C VAL A 441 9.31 -3.26 13.40
N ILE A 442 10.53 -2.97 13.87
CA ILE A 442 11.34 -3.93 14.61
C ILE A 442 11.02 -3.79 16.10
N LYS A 443 10.10 -4.64 16.58
CA LYS A 443 9.66 -4.64 17.98
C LYS A 443 10.64 -5.34 18.92
N LYS A 444 11.38 -6.34 18.40
CA LYS A 444 12.35 -7.12 19.18
C LYS A 444 13.64 -7.24 18.39
N SER A 445 14.71 -6.58 18.86
CA SER A 445 16.02 -6.64 18.21
C SER A 445 17.16 -6.93 19.17
N LEU A 446 18.17 -7.62 18.65
CA LEU A 446 19.49 -7.71 19.23
C LEU A 446 20.32 -6.55 18.68
N LEU A 447 20.86 -5.71 19.56
CA LEU A 447 21.77 -4.63 19.19
C LEU A 447 23.22 -5.10 19.32
N ASP A 448 24.01 -4.91 18.27
CA ASP A 448 25.46 -5.09 18.30
C ASP A 448 26.16 -4.06 17.41
N ARG A 449 27.50 -4.06 17.41
CA ARG A 449 28.29 -3.30 16.44
C ARG A 449 28.73 -4.18 15.29
N ASN A 450 28.70 -3.63 14.08
CA ASN A 450 29.30 -4.27 12.91
C ASN A 450 30.78 -3.90 12.71
N GLU A 451 31.40 -4.49 11.69
CA GLU A 451 32.82 -4.26 11.37
C GLU A 451 33.16 -2.81 11.02
N ARG A 452 32.15 -2.00 10.64
CA ARG A 452 32.29 -0.56 10.36
C ARG A 452 32.08 0.32 11.60
N GLY A 453 31.80 -0.27 12.75
CA GLY A 453 31.51 0.45 14.01
C GLY A 453 30.07 0.96 14.14
N ASN A 454 29.23 0.76 13.11
CA ASN A 454 27.82 1.12 13.13
C ASN A 454 27.02 0.18 14.02
N TRP A 455 25.91 0.67 14.55
CA TRP A 455 24.94 -0.13 15.28
C TRP A 455 24.13 -0.99 14.33
N GLU A 456 24.00 -2.28 14.60
CA GLU A 456 23.07 -3.18 13.92
C GLU A 456 22.01 -3.65 14.90
N ALA A 457 20.77 -3.26 14.66
CA ALA A 457 19.58 -3.80 15.33
C ALA A 457 19.02 -4.92 14.47
N VAL A 458 19.06 -6.15 14.99
CA VAL A 458 18.78 -7.37 14.24
C VAL A 458 17.54 -8.07 14.79
N ASP A 459 16.53 -8.31 13.96
CA ASP A 459 15.43 -9.23 14.25
C ASP A 459 15.44 -10.46 13.32
N ASP A 460 14.43 -11.34 13.37
CA ASP A 460 14.40 -12.54 12.53
C ASP A 460 14.39 -12.28 11.02
N ASN A 461 13.92 -11.11 10.59
CA ASN A 461 13.63 -10.79 9.21
C ASN A 461 14.53 -9.67 8.67
N LEU A 462 15.00 -8.76 9.53
CA LEU A 462 15.59 -7.48 9.15
C LEU A 462 16.81 -7.14 9.99
N ILE A 463 17.73 -6.40 9.37
CA ILE A 463 18.86 -5.74 10.01
C ILE A 463 18.74 -4.25 9.72
N PHE A 464 18.58 -3.44 10.74
CA PHE A 464 18.66 -1.99 10.65
C PHE A 464 20.06 -1.56 11.10
N GLU A 465 20.78 -0.88 10.21
CA GLU A 465 22.09 -0.32 10.49
C GLU A 465 21.95 1.18 10.76
N PHE A 466 22.45 1.62 11.92
CA PHE A 466 22.46 3.02 12.33
C PHE A 466 23.88 3.53 12.57
N ASP A 467 24.10 4.80 12.29
CA ASP A 467 25.28 5.49 12.81
C ASP A 467 25.13 5.73 14.33
N ILE A 468 26.20 6.25 14.95
CA ILE A 468 26.25 6.52 16.39
C ILE A 468 25.27 7.60 16.88
N LEU A 469 24.63 8.34 15.97
CA LEU A 469 23.62 9.37 16.25
C LEU A 469 22.20 8.89 15.94
N GLY A 470 22.03 7.63 15.51
CA GLY A 470 20.74 7.05 15.17
C GLY A 470 20.21 7.41 13.79
N LYS A 471 21.08 7.87 12.88
CA LYS A 471 20.74 7.97 11.44
C LYS A 471 20.78 6.59 10.81
N ILE A 472 19.80 6.26 9.98
CA ILE A 472 19.79 5.00 9.24
C ILE A 472 20.82 5.05 8.12
N VAL A 473 21.73 4.08 8.15
CA VAL A 473 22.74 3.84 7.13
C VAL A 473 22.22 2.84 6.11
N ASN A 474 21.58 1.77 6.57
CA ASN A 474 21.04 0.73 5.71
C ASN A 474 19.94 -0.07 6.41
N ILE A 475 19.07 -0.69 5.61
CA ILE A 475 18.07 -1.67 6.05
C ILE A 475 18.18 -2.85 5.10
N GLN A 476 18.20 -4.08 5.60
CA GLN A 476 18.30 -5.26 4.73
C GLN A 476 17.63 -6.47 5.35
N ASP A 477 17.31 -7.45 4.52
CA ASP A 477 16.82 -8.74 5.00
C ASP A 477 17.90 -9.45 5.83
N ASN A 478 17.46 -10.10 6.90
CA ASN A 478 18.33 -10.89 7.75
C ASN A 478 18.42 -12.33 7.25
N ASN A 479 19.49 -12.62 6.53
CA ASN A 479 19.85 -13.98 6.10
C ASN A 479 20.96 -14.61 6.96
N ARG A 480 21.41 -13.93 8.02
CA ARG A 480 22.64 -14.28 8.77
C ARG A 480 22.36 -14.87 10.14
N ILE A 481 21.39 -14.30 10.87
CA ILE A 481 21.17 -14.57 12.30
C ILE A 481 19.71 -14.95 12.47
N LYS A 482 19.42 -16.15 12.99
CA LYS A 482 18.07 -16.46 13.50
C LYS A 482 18.08 -16.21 14.99
N LEU A 483 17.13 -15.41 15.50
CA LEU A 483 17.01 -15.26 16.95
C LEU A 483 16.51 -16.61 17.50
N ASP A 484 17.22 -17.12 18.52
CA ASP A 484 16.83 -18.36 19.21
C ASP A 484 15.39 -18.22 19.76
N GLU A 485 14.57 -19.28 19.65
CA GLU A 485 13.22 -19.30 20.23
C GLU A 485 13.26 -19.03 21.76
N ASN A 486 14.35 -19.40 22.43
CA ASN A 486 14.58 -19.07 23.84
C ASN A 486 14.72 -17.56 24.08
N TRP A 487 15.25 -16.81 23.10
CA TRP A 487 15.34 -15.35 23.16
C TRP A 487 13.98 -14.69 22.90
N LYS A 488 13.15 -15.28 22.04
CA LYS A 488 11.78 -14.78 21.75
C LYS A 488 10.87 -14.74 22.97
N ASN A 489 11.08 -15.68 23.90
CA ASN A 489 10.28 -15.82 25.11
C ASN A 489 10.79 -14.97 26.29
N GLY A 490 11.96 -14.32 26.21
CA GLY A 490 12.43 -13.35 27.22
C GLY A 490 12.73 -13.90 28.63
N VAL A 491 12.54 -15.21 28.88
CA VAL A 491 12.59 -15.79 30.22
C VAL A 491 14.00 -16.20 30.65
N LEU A 492 14.82 -16.68 29.72
CA LEU A 492 16.11 -17.32 29.99
C LEU A 492 17.08 -17.10 28.83
N PHE A 493 17.91 -16.06 28.92
CA PHE A 493 19.12 -15.96 28.10
C PHE A 493 20.34 -16.00 29.01
N ARG A 494 21.47 -16.46 28.47
CA ARG A 494 22.76 -16.40 29.15
C ARG A 494 23.85 -16.09 28.14
N ASN A 495 24.51 -14.96 28.33
CA ASN A 495 25.65 -14.52 27.55
C ASN A 495 26.89 -14.48 28.43
N ASN A 496 27.96 -15.10 27.98
CA ASN A 496 29.27 -15.00 28.64
C ASN A 496 30.20 -14.24 27.70
N GLN A 497 30.86 -13.20 28.21
CA GLN A 497 31.87 -12.44 27.49
C GLN A 497 33.18 -12.47 28.28
N TYR A 498 34.26 -12.87 27.62
CA TYR A 498 35.59 -12.76 28.19
C TYR A 498 36.08 -11.31 28.12
N LEU A 499 36.60 -10.81 29.24
CA LEU A 499 37.08 -9.45 29.43
C LEU A 499 38.61 -9.50 29.63
N PRO A 500 39.40 -9.34 28.56
CA PRO A 500 40.81 -9.69 28.56
C PRO A 500 41.71 -8.67 29.28
N LYS A 501 41.32 -7.39 29.40
CA LYS A 501 42.18 -6.34 29.99
C LYS A 501 42.39 -6.57 31.49
N LYS A 502 41.41 -7.17 32.17
CA LYS A 502 41.46 -7.52 33.60
C LYS A 502 41.44 -9.02 33.87
N ASN A 503 41.37 -9.85 32.82
CA ASN A 503 41.19 -11.30 32.92
C ASN A 503 39.90 -11.66 33.70
N ASN A 504 38.79 -11.02 33.33
CA ASN A 504 37.48 -11.21 33.93
C ASN A 504 36.53 -11.93 32.96
N ILE A 505 35.38 -12.37 33.46
CA ILE A 505 34.28 -12.90 32.65
C ILE A 505 33.03 -12.13 33.05
N LEU A 506 32.38 -11.49 32.08
CA LEU A 506 31.03 -10.97 32.25
C LEU A 506 30.02 -12.09 31.94
N ILE A 507 29.15 -12.37 32.88
CA ILE A 507 28.00 -13.26 32.74
C ILE A 507 26.75 -12.40 32.80
N VAL A 508 26.02 -12.35 31.70
CA VAL A 508 24.73 -11.68 31.60
C VAL A 508 23.64 -12.72 31.48
N TYR A 509 22.61 -12.64 32.30
CA TYR A 509 21.50 -13.57 32.23
C TYR A 509 20.17 -12.93 32.61
N GLY A 510 19.12 -13.38 31.95
CA GLY A 510 17.74 -13.08 32.32
C GLY A 510 17.27 -14.01 33.43
N PHE A 511 16.49 -13.48 34.36
CA PHE A 511 15.78 -14.26 35.35
C PHE A 511 14.34 -13.77 35.40
N SER A 512 13.40 -14.71 35.25
CA SER A 512 11.99 -14.46 35.46
C SER A 512 11.49 -15.35 36.58
N ASP A 513 11.05 -14.73 37.67
CA ASP A 513 10.09 -15.35 38.57
C ASP A 513 8.73 -14.65 38.45
N LYS A 514 7.70 -15.22 39.09
CA LYS A 514 6.36 -14.64 39.06
C LYS A 514 6.27 -13.26 39.75
N ALA A 515 7.32 -12.73 40.38
CA ALA A 515 7.27 -11.53 41.22
C ALA A 515 8.05 -10.33 40.65
N TYR A 516 9.27 -10.53 40.15
CA TYR A 516 10.17 -9.47 39.68
C TYR A 516 11.05 -9.97 38.53
N PRO A 517 10.62 -9.82 37.27
CA PRO A 517 11.49 -10.14 36.16
C PRO A 517 12.68 -9.20 36.12
N SER A 518 13.86 -9.78 35.87
CA SER A 518 15.11 -9.02 35.90
C SER A 518 16.16 -9.54 34.93
N GLY A 519 17.11 -8.66 34.58
CA GLY A 519 18.37 -9.04 33.96
C GLY A 519 19.51 -8.82 34.95
N VAL A 520 20.51 -9.69 34.95
CA VAL A 520 21.69 -9.57 35.81
C VAL A 520 22.93 -9.50 34.95
N PHE A 521 23.79 -8.52 35.26
CA PHE A 521 25.15 -8.40 34.74
C PHE A 521 26.10 -8.69 35.91
N SER A 522 26.84 -9.80 35.85
CA SER A 522 27.79 -10.20 36.89
C SER A 522 29.19 -10.34 36.27
N GLU A 523 30.15 -9.56 36.74
CA GLU A 523 31.54 -9.67 36.34
C GLU A 523 32.32 -10.44 37.40
N ILE A 524 32.99 -11.51 36.97
CA ILE A 524 33.74 -12.41 37.86
C ILE A 524 35.21 -12.37 37.46
N GLY A 525 36.10 -12.19 38.43
CA GLY A 525 37.54 -12.31 38.20
C GLY A 525 37.89 -13.76 37.92
N LYS A 526 38.40 -14.07 36.72
CA LYS A 526 38.60 -15.46 36.27
C LYS A 526 39.54 -16.25 37.17
N ASP A 527 40.58 -15.60 37.67
CA ASP A 527 41.57 -16.23 38.56
C ASP A 527 41.05 -16.37 40.00
N SER A 528 40.33 -15.35 40.48
CA SER A 528 39.87 -15.29 41.87
C SER A 528 38.57 -16.04 42.13
N GLY A 529 37.74 -16.24 41.10
CA GLY A 529 36.34 -16.69 41.24
C GLY A 529 35.42 -15.69 41.93
N ASN A 530 35.93 -14.53 42.37
CA ASN A 530 35.15 -13.53 43.08
C ASN A 530 34.32 -12.70 42.11
N GLU A 531 33.06 -12.45 42.48
CA GLU A 531 32.23 -11.46 41.81
C GLU A 531 32.76 -10.04 42.12
N LEU A 532 33.11 -9.28 41.09
CA LEU A 532 33.72 -7.96 41.15
C LEU A 532 32.70 -6.85 40.87
N PHE A 533 31.68 -7.15 40.07
CA PHE A 533 30.58 -6.25 39.74
C PHE A 533 29.29 -7.04 39.63
N LYS A 534 28.20 -6.45 40.11
CA LYS A 534 26.87 -6.99 39.91
C LYS A 534 25.87 -5.85 39.76
N ALA A 535 25.19 -5.83 38.61
CA ALA A 535 24.05 -4.97 38.37
C ALA A 535 22.82 -5.80 38.07
N ARG A 536 21.67 -5.37 38.60
CA ARG A 536 20.37 -5.96 38.32
C ARG A 536 19.44 -4.93 37.69
N LEU A 537 18.78 -5.33 36.63
CA LEU A 537 17.85 -4.52 35.86
C LEU A 537 16.44 -5.03 36.16
N TYR A 538 15.58 -4.20 36.74
CA TYR A 538 14.18 -4.53 37.03
C TYR A 538 13.26 -3.87 36.00
N TYR A 539 12.32 -4.62 35.44
CA TYR A 539 11.34 -4.10 34.47
C TYR A 539 9.92 -4.54 34.83
N ASP A 540 8.90 -3.87 34.28
CA ASP A 540 7.50 -4.06 34.70
C ASP A 540 7.02 -5.49 34.47
N LYS A 541 6.53 -6.09 35.55
CA LYS A 541 5.95 -7.43 35.59
C LYS A 541 4.62 -7.54 34.84
N ASN A 542 3.80 -6.49 34.81
CA ASN A 542 2.47 -6.54 34.20
C ASN A 542 2.52 -6.74 32.67
N SER A 543 3.70 -6.57 32.09
CA SER A 543 4.00 -6.78 30.68
C SER A 543 5.24 -7.67 30.53
N PHE A 544 5.46 -8.64 31.42
CA PHE A 544 6.69 -9.45 31.40
C PHE A 544 6.90 -10.26 30.10
N GLU A 545 5.84 -10.82 29.51
CA GLU A 545 5.95 -11.55 28.23
C GLU A 545 6.32 -10.60 27.06
N ASP A 546 6.04 -9.32 27.26
CA ASP A 546 6.23 -8.25 26.30
C ASP A 546 7.60 -7.55 26.51
N ASN A 547 8.06 -7.38 27.76
CA ASN A 547 9.30 -6.72 28.13
C ASN A 547 10.43 -7.74 28.33
N SER A 548 11.49 -7.66 27.53
CA SER A 548 12.56 -8.65 27.56
C SER A 548 13.94 -8.07 27.27
N ILE A 549 14.96 -8.65 27.93
CA ILE A 549 16.36 -8.44 27.56
C ILE A 549 16.78 -9.66 26.74
N LEU A 550 17.24 -9.44 25.52
CA LEU A 550 17.68 -10.51 24.62
C LEU A 550 19.18 -10.80 24.74
N SER A 551 19.94 -9.77 25.08
CA SER A 551 21.40 -9.86 25.17
C SER A 551 21.96 -8.75 26.06
N GLY A 552 23.17 -8.98 26.55
CA GLY A 552 23.98 -7.91 27.12
C GLY A 552 25.48 -8.18 27.00
N LYS A 553 26.26 -7.09 26.93
CA LYS A 553 27.72 -7.10 26.71
C LYS A 553 28.39 -5.89 27.37
N ARG A 554 29.65 -6.02 27.77
CA ARG A 554 30.56 -4.89 28.05
C ARG A 554 31.13 -4.38 26.74
N ILE A 555 31.04 -3.07 26.51
CA ILE A 555 31.51 -2.40 25.29
C ILE A 555 32.14 -1.05 25.62
N GLU A 556 32.88 -0.49 24.67
CA GLU A 556 33.20 0.94 24.66
C GLU A 556 32.08 1.68 23.91
N LEU A 557 31.51 2.73 24.51
CA LEU A 557 30.39 3.46 23.94
C LEU A 557 30.77 4.25 22.67
N PHE A 558 32.01 4.74 22.59
CA PHE A 558 32.56 5.36 21.39
C PHE A 558 33.72 4.51 20.89
N GLN A 559 33.70 4.16 19.60
CA GLN A 559 34.76 3.46 18.91
C GLN A 559 34.86 4.06 17.51
N GLU A 560 36.08 4.44 17.08
CA GLU A 560 36.34 4.99 15.74
C GLU A 560 36.17 3.96 14.64
#